data_AF-A0AAW8KL33-F1
#
_entry.id   AF-A0AAW8KL33-F1
#
_cell.length_a   1.000
_cell.length_b   1.000
_cell.length_c   1.000
_cell.angle_alpha   90.00
_cell.angle_beta   90.00
_cell.angle_gamma   90.00
#
_symmetry.space_group_name_H-M   'P 1'
#
loop_
_entity.id
_entity.type
_entity.pdbx_description
1 polymer ?
#
loop_
_entity_poly.entity_id
_entity_poly.type
_entity_poly.pdbx_seq_one_letter_code
_entity_poly.pdbx_strand_id
1 'polypeptide(L)' 'HVALAGTFGYELDITKLPEEERKMIKEQAEMYHKYNDLVREGDYYRIASFSENGHYDCYMEVAKDKSEALVTYVQVRGVP' A
#
# COMPACT_ATOMS: atom_id res chain seq x y z
N HIS A 1 4.04 2.04 -0.84
CA HIS A 1 2.74 1.43 -1.21
C HIS A 1 2.44 0.16 -0.42
N VAL A 2 3.30 -0.87 -0.40
CA VAL A 2 3.02 -2.13 0.33
C VAL A 2 2.67 -1.91 1.81
N ALA A 3 3.43 -1.09 2.54
CA ALA A 3 3.16 -0.78 3.95
C ALA A 3 1.90 0.07 4.19
N LEU A 4 1.25 0.59 3.13
CA LEU A 4 -0.03 1.30 3.26
C LEU A 4 -1.20 0.32 3.43
N ALA A 5 -1.03 -0.96 3.10
CA ALA A 5 -2.04 -2.01 3.25
C ALA A 5 -2.11 -2.53 4.70
N GLY A 6 -2.22 -1.60 5.65
CA GLY A 6 -2.21 -1.85 7.09
C GLY A 6 -1.97 -0.58 7.89
N THR A 7 -1.47 -0.72 9.12
CA THR A 7 -1.05 0.44 9.93
C THR A 7 0.29 0.96 9.44
N PHE A 8 0.27 2.06 8.71
CA PHE A 8 1.47 2.66 8.14
C PHE A 8 2.39 3.27 9.20
N GLY A 9 3.70 3.11 9.02
CA GLY A 9 4.72 3.69 9.88
C GLY A 9 6.12 3.59 9.27
N TYR A 10 7.06 4.35 9.85
CA TYR A 10 8.48 4.29 9.51
C TYR A 10 9.27 3.73 10.69
N GLU A 11 10.12 2.74 10.42
CA GLU A 11 11.06 2.17 11.38
C GLU A 11 12.49 2.35 10.87
N LEU A 12 12.90 3.62 10.72
CA LEU A 12 14.25 4.02 10.34
C LEU A 12 14.66 5.38 10.92
N ASP A 13 15.96 5.68 10.90
CA ASP A 13 16.49 6.98 11.31
C ASP A 13 16.31 8.03 10.21
N ILE A 14 15.18 8.74 10.25
CA ILE A 14 14.81 9.75 9.25
C ILE A 14 15.77 10.95 9.20
N THR A 15 16.62 11.15 10.20
CA THR A 15 17.57 12.28 10.24
C THR A 15 18.73 12.09 9.27
N LYS A 16 18.98 10.85 8.82
CA LYS A 16 20.05 10.49 7.88
C LYS A 16 19.60 10.52 6.42
N LEU A 17 18.32 10.75 6.16
CA LEU A 17 17.79 10.74 4.80
C LEU A 17 18.13 12.03 4.04
N PRO A 18 18.44 11.95 2.74
CA PRO A 18 18.51 13.10 1.85
C PRO A 18 17.20 13.93 1.89
N GLU A 19 17.30 15.22 1.58
CA GLU A 19 16.13 16.11 1.58
C GLU A 19 15.00 15.62 0.67
N GLU A 20 15.35 15.08 -0.51
CA GLU A 20 14.39 14.56 -1.47
C GLU A 20 13.62 13.35 -0.91
N GLU A 21 14.31 12.40 -0.27
CA GLU A 21 13.64 11.28 0.39
C GLU A 21 12.77 11.73 1.57
N ARG A 22 13.21 12.75 2.32
CA ARG A 22 12.39 13.36 3.38
C ARG A 22 11.14 14.06 2.85
N LYS A 23 11.18 14.61 1.63
CA LYS A 23 9.97 15.17 0.98
C LYS A 23 8.99 14.07 0.62
N MET A 24 9.48 12.94 0.10
CA MET A 24 8.65 11.77 -0.22
C MET A 24 7.91 11.22 1.01
N ILE A 25 8.49 11.33 2.22
CA ILE A 25 7.81 10.93 3.46
C ILE A 25 6.50 11.70 3.66
N LYS A 26 6.48 13.00 3.35
CA LYS A 26 5.27 13.82 3.48
C LYS A 26 4.18 13.36 2.51
N GLU A 27 4.55 13.13 1.26
CA GLU A 27 3.62 12.64 0.23
C GLU A 27 3.05 11.27 0.59
N GLN A 28 3.86 10.37 1.15
CA GLN A 28 3.43 9.06 1.63
C GLN A 28 2.50 9.17 2.84
N ALA A 29 2.75 10.09 3.77
CA ALA A 29 1.86 10.35 4.90
C ALA A 29 0.51 10.93 4.46
N GLU A 30 0.51 11.85 3.48
CA GLU A 30 -0.72 12.37 2.87
C GLU A 30 -1.52 11.25 2.19
N MET A 31 -0.84 10.36 1.47
CA MET A 31 -1.46 9.19 0.84
C MET A 31 -2.08 8.25 1.87
N TYR A 32 -1.38 8.01 2.98
CA TYR A 32 -1.91 7.24 4.10
C TYR A 32 -3.18 7.88 4.64
N HIS A 33 -3.15 9.17 4.99
CA HIS A 33 -4.33 9.86 5.52
C HIS A 33 -5.51 9.86 4.54
N LYS A 34 -5.24 9.87 3.24
CA LYS A 34 -6.28 9.80 2.21
C LYS A 34 -7.04 8.46 2.20
N TYR A 35 -6.34 7.34 2.37
CA TYR A 35 -6.93 6.01 2.16
C TYR A 35 -7.03 5.14 3.42
N ASN A 36 -6.48 5.59 4.56
CA ASN A 36 -6.37 4.82 5.79
C ASN A 36 -7.73 4.26 6.27
N ASP A 37 -8.82 5.02 6.15
CA ASP A 37 -10.12 4.59 6.63
C ASP A 37 -10.65 3.40 5.80
N LEU A 38 -10.52 3.48 4.48
CA LEU A 38 -10.83 2.37 3.58
C LEU A 38 -9.98 1.14 3.87
N VAL A 39 -8.66 1.33 4.10
CA VAL A 39 -7.75 0.21 4.39
C VAL A 39 -8.07 -0.47 5.73
N ARG A 40 -8.39 0.30 6.77
CA ARG A 40 -8.64 -0.25 8.12
C ARG A 40 -10.02 -0.88 8.27
N GLU A 41 -11.02 -0.31 7.61
CA GLU A 41 -12.43 -0.65 7.88
C GLU A 41 -13.12 -1.35 6.71
N GLY A 42 -12.54 -1.27 5.50
CA GLY A 42 -13.04 -1.92 4.31
C GLY A 42 -13.04 -3.45 4.39
N ASP A 43 -13.72 -4.06 3.44
CA ASP A 43 -13.60 -5.50 3.19
C ASP A 43 -12.33 -5.77 2.40
N TYR A 44 -11.46 -6.66 2.91
CA TYR A 44 -10.20 -7.03 2.28
C TYR A 44 -10.35 -8.29 1.43
N TYR A 45 -9.92 -8.23 0.17
CA TYR A 45 -9.94 -9.36 -0.76
C TYR A 45 -8.55 -9.61 -1.35
N ARG A 46 -8.06 -10.85 -1.24
CA ARG A 46 -6.91 -11.31 -2.00
C ARG A 46 -7.36 -11.68 -3.41
N ILE A 47 -6.71 -11.11 -4.42
CA ILE A 47 -7.02 -11.32 -5.84
C ILE A 47 -6.02 -12.32 -6.44
N ALA A 48 -4.73 -12.17 -6.13
CA ALA A 48 -3.67 -13.06 -6.58
C ALA A 48 -2.53 -13.12 -5.57
N SER A 49 -1.90 -14.29 -5.44
CA SER A 49 -0.71 -14.48 -4.62
C SER A 49 0.50 -14.85 -5.45
N PHE A 50 1.62 -14.16 -5.22
CA PHE A 50 2.92 -14.52 -5.78
C PHE A 50 3.32 -15.95 -5.41
N SER A 51 2.93 -16.43 -4.23
CA SER A 51 3.22 -17.80 -3.80
C SER A 51 2.57 -18.87 -4.69
N GLU A 52 1.49 -18.52 -5.39
CA GLU A 52 0.73 -19.41 -6.27
C GLU A 52 1.13 -19.20 -7.73
N ASN A 53 1.25 -17.94 -8.17
CA ASN A 53 1.47 -17.61 -9.58
C ASN A 53 2.94 -17.36 -9.95
N GLY A 54 3.83 -17.05 -8.99
CA GLY A 54 5.25 -16.79 -9.23
C GLY A 54 5.58 -15.47 -9.93
N HIS A 55 4.63 -14.54 -10.04
CA HIS A 55 4.73 -13.28 -10.79
C HIS A 55 4.37 -12.03 -9.98
N TYR A 56 3.20 -11.98 -9.33
CA TYR A 56 2.68 -10.78 -8.68
C TYR A 56 1.75 -11.09 -7.49
N ASP A 57 1.65 -10.13 -6.57
CA ASP A 57 0.61 -10.08 -5.56
C ASP A 57 -0.43 -9.01 -5.94
N CYS A 58 -1.71 -9.31 -5.74
CA CYS A 58 -2.79 -8.37 -5.98
C CYS A 58 -3.87 -8.52 -4.91
N TYR A 59 -4.32 -7.40 -4.37
CA TYR A 59 -5.37 -7.35 -3.36
C TYR A 59 -6.14 -6.03 -3.46
N MET A 60 -7.31 -6.00 -2.82
CA MET A 60 -8.14 -4.81 -2.77
C MET A 60 -8.85 -4.64 -1.43
N GLU A 61 -9.07 -3.39 -1.07
CA GLU A 61 -9.91 -2.93 0.03
C GLU A 61 -11.16 -2.25 -0.54
N VAL A 62 -12.35 -2.68 -0.11
CA VAL A 62 -13.62 -2.18 -0.65
C VAL A 62 -14.49 -1.64 0.48
N ALA A 63 -15.05 -0.44 0.30
CA ALA A 63 -15.96 0.16 1.27
C ALA A 63 -17.15 -0.77 1.55
N LYS A 64 -17.71 -0.73 2.76
CA LYS A 64 -18.84 -1.62 3.15
C LYS A 64 -20.06 -1.43 2.25
N ASP A 65 -20.30 -0.19 1.82
CA ASP A 65 -21.37 0.19 0.90
C ASP A 65 -21.01 0.03 -0.58
N LYS A 66 -19.79 -0.44 -0.88
CA LYS A 66 -19.25 -0.66 -2.23
C LYS A 66 -19.07 0.60 -3.07
N SER A 67 -19.07 1.78 -2.45
CA SER A 67 -18.89 3.07 -3.15
C SER A 67 -17.45 3.31 -3.64
N GLU A 68 -16.47 2.75 -2.95
CA GLU A 68 -15.04 2.92 -3.25
C GLU A 68 -14.29 1.58 -3.15
N ALA A 69 -13.31 1.40 -4.03
CA ALA A 69 -12.37 0.29 -4.00
C ALA A 69 -10.94 0.81 -4.27
N LEU A 70 -10.00 0.36 -3.44
CA LEU A 70 -8.57 0.58 -3.63
C LEU A 70 -7.94 -0.75 -4.04
N VAL A 71 -7.18 -0.75 -5.14
CA VAL A 71 -6.50 -1.95 -5.63
C VAL A 71 -4.99 -1.72 -5.55
N THR A 72 -4.29 -2.67 -4.95
CA THR A 72 -2.83 -2.70 -4.95
C THR A 72 -2.34 -3.91 -5.74
N TYR A 73 -1.59 -3.62 -6.80
CA TYR A 73 -0.90 -4.62 -7.61
C TYR A 73 0.61 -4.46 -7.42
N VAL A 74 1.29 -5.55 -7.05
CA VAL A 74 2.74 -5.58 -6.85
C VAL A 74 3.34 -6.59 -7.81
N GLN A 75 4.00 -6.09 -8.85
CA GLN A 75 4.86 -6.92 -9.68
C GLN A 75 6.07 -7.34 -8.85
N VAL A 76 6.15 -8.61 -8.46
CA VAL A 76 7.21 -9.09 -7.58
C VAL A 76 8.51 -9.30 -8.34
N ARG A 77 8.43 -9.85 -9.57
CA ARG A 77 9.61 -10.03 -10.43
C ARG A 77 9.61 -8.99 -11.54
N GLY A 78 10.68 -8.20 -11.64
CA GLY A 78 10.92 -7.27 -12.74
C GLY A 78 11.38 -7.96 -14.03
N VAL A 79 10.70 -9.03 -14.43
CA VAL A 79 10.92 -9.70 -15.73
C VAL A 79 9.92 -9.13 -16.73
N PRO A 80 10.33 -8.81 -17.97
CA PRO A 80 9.42 -8.36 -19.03
C PRO A 80 8.26 -9.32 -19.29
#